data_AF-A0A5E6NQS7-F1
#
_entry.id   AF-A0A5E6NQS7-F1
#
_cell.length_a   1.000
_cell.length_b   1.000
_cell.length_c   1.000
_cell.angle_alpha   90.00
_cell.angle_beta   90.00
_cell.angle_gamma   90.00
#
_symmetry.space_group_name_H-M   'P 1'
#
loop_
_entity.id
_entity.type
_entity.pdbx_description
1 polymer ?
#
loop_
_entity_poly.entity_id
_entity_poly.type
_entity_poly.pdbx_seq_one_letter_code
_entity_poly.pdbx_strand_id
1 'polypeptide(L)'
;MLRRTKAEVLPELPAKSEIIKYTQFNEKQAALYESIRITMEAKVREAIAQKGLAKSHIMLLDALLKLRQVCCDPQLVKIEMAKKVEESAKLQLFLDLLEELLSENRKILVFSQFTSMLSILQDQLERKNISYTKLKALLKSAKK
;
A
#
# COMPACT_ATOMS: atom_id res chain seq x y z
N MET A 1 -6.50 -3.21 -32.14
CA MET A 1 -6.64 -2.25 -31.02
C MET A 1 -8.05 -1.66 -31.09
N LEU A 2 -8.93 -1.97 -30.13
CA LEU A 2 -10.29 -1.44 -30.11
C LEU A 2 -10.33 -0.24 -29.16
N ARG A 3 -10.56 0.97 -29.67
CA ARG A 3 -10.71 2.19 -28.88
C ARG A 3 -12.14 2.69 -29.10
N ARG A 4 -12.98 2.58 -28.08
CA ARG A 4 -14.30 3.24 -28.01
C ARG A 4 -14.29 4.19 -26.83
N THR A 5 -14.89 5.36 -26.97
CA THR A 5 -15.01 6.31 -25.86
C THR A 5 -16.23 5.95 -25.01
N LYS A 6 -16.20 6.24 -23.70
CA LYS A 6 -17.33 5.94 -22.78
C LYS A 6 -18.67 6.53 -23.27
N ALA A 7 -18.62 7.62 -24.04
CA ALA A 7 -19.76 8.31 -24.62
C ALA A 7 -20.48 7.51 -25.73
N GLU A 8 -19.80 6.57 -26.39
CA GLU A 8 -20.36 5.83 -27.54
C GLU A 8 -21.13 4.57 -27.14
N VAL A 9 -21.12 4.16 -25.86
CA VAL A 9 -21.55 2.80 -25.47
C VAL A 9 -22.63 2.76 -24.38
N LEU A 10 -22.67 3.69 -23.41
CA LEU A 10 -23.62 3.61 -22.29
C LEU A 10 -23.98 5.01 -21.75
N PRO A 11 -25.16 5.58 -22.08
CA PRO A 11 -25.55 6.91 -21.64
C PRO A 11 -25.87 7.03 -20.14
N GLU A 12 -26.00 5.92 -19.39
CA GLU A 12 -26.51 5.90 -18.01
C GLU A 12 -25.49 5.45 -16.94
N LEU A 13 -24.19 5.66 -17.16
CA LEU A 13 -23.21 5.42 -16.08
C LEU A 13 -23.15 6.63 -15.15
N PRO A 14 -23.40 6.48 -13.83
CA PRO A 14 -23.25 7.57 -12.89
C PRO A 14 -21.79 8.05 -12.87
N ALA A 15 -21.60 9.34 -12.57
CA ALA A 15 -20.28 9.94 -12.48
C ALA A 15 -19.42 9.22 -11.43
N LYS A 16 -18.13 9.07 -11.71
CA LYS A 16 -17.16 8.54 -10.74
C LYS A 16 -17.03 9.54 -9.60
N SER A 17 -17.26 9.09 -8.37
CA SER A 17 -16.88 9.82 -7.16
C SER A 17 -15.50 9.37 -6.68
N GLU A 18 -14.71 10.33 -6.19
CA GLU A 18 -13.41 10.07 -5.56
C GLU A 18 -13.42 10.68 -4.17
N ILE A 19 -13.17 9.85 -3.14
CA ILE A 19 -13.20 10.26 -1.74
C ILE A 19 -11.88 9.85 -1.11
N ILE A 20 -11.15 10.83 -0.56
CA ILE A 20 -9.90 10.58 0.15
C ILE A 20 -10.23 10.34 1.63
N LYS A 21 -9.89 9.15 2.13
CA LYS A 21 -10.00 8.80 3.55
C LYS A 21 -8.64 8.93 4.22
N TYR A 22 -8.57 9.79 5.24
CA TYR A 22 -7.37 10.01 6.04
C TYR A 22 -7.40 9.10 7.27
N THR A 23 -6.22 8.67 7.72
CA THR A 23 -6.03 7.90 8.96
C THR A 23 -4.77 8.39 9.66
N GLN A 24 -4.71 8.24 10.98
CA GLN A 24 -3.54 8.59 11.79
C GLN A 24 -2.82 7.31 12.22
N PHE A 25 -1.49 7.38 12.33
CA PHE A 25 -0.73 6.26 12.86
C PHE A 25 -1.05 6.02 14.33
N ASN A 26 -1.14 4.75 14.69
CA ASN A 26 -1.07 4.31 16.07
C ASN A 26 0.32 4.64 16.64
N GLU A 27 0.43 4.73 17.96
CA GLU A 27 1.66 5.13 18.65
C GLU A 27 2.90 4.34 18.21
N LYS A 28 2.80 3.00 18.17
CA LYS A 28 3.92 2.14 17.77
C LYS A 28 4.31 2.30 16.30
N GLN A 29 3.33 2.45 15.41
CA GLN A 29 3.57 2.69 13.99
C GLN A 29 4.20 4.07 13.75
N ALA A 30 3.76 5.10 14.49
CA ALA A 30 4.33 6.44 14.45
C ALA A 30 5.79 6.44 14.91
N ALA A 31 6.09 5.78 16.03
CA ALA A 31 7.45 5.65 16.54
C ALA A 31 8.37 4.92 15.56
N LEU A 32 7.89 3.83 14.94
CA LEU A 32 8.61 3.11 13.90
C LEU A 32 8.90 3.98 12.68
N TYR A 33 7.88 4.70 12.19
CA TYR A 33 8.01 5.62 11.05
C TYR A 33 9.08 6.67 11.33
N GLU A 34 9.02 7.29 12.51
CA GLU A 34 9.94 8.36 12.89
C GLU A 34 11.37 7.86 13.05
N SER A 35 11.57 6.70 13.67
CA SER A 35 12.89 6.09 13.80
C SER A 35 13.52 5.78 12.44
N ILE A 36 12.73 5.27 11.48
CA ILE A 36 13.18 5.04 10.11
C ILE A 36 13.50 6.38 9.43
N ARG A 37 12.64 7.39 9.58
CA ARG A 37 12.83 8.73 8.98
C ARG A 37 14.15 9.33 9.41
N ILE A 38 14.40 9.44 10.73
CA ILE A 38 15.62 10.03 11.29
C ILE A 38 16.86 9.26 10.80
N THR A 39 16.83 7.93 10.90
CA THR A 39 17.96 7.08 10.52
C THR A 39 18.29 7.20 9.04
N MET A 40 17.28 7.19 8.17
CA MET A 40 17.49 7.25 6.72
C MET A 40 17.86 8.67 6.28
N GLU A 41 17.27 9.70 6.88
CA GLU A 41 17.61 11.09 6.59
C GLU A 41 19.09 11.36 6.88
N ALA A 42 19.60 10.94 8.04
CA ALA A 42 21.02 11.09 8.39
C ALA A 42 21.93 10.42 7.35
N LYS A 43 21.63 9.17 6.98
CA LYS A 43 22.39 8.41 5.97
C LYS A 43 22.36 9.07 4.59
N VAL A 44 21.20 9.55 4.16
CA VAL A 44 21.04 10.23 2.87
C VAL A 44 21.82 11.54 2.86
N ARG A 45 21.74 12.35 3.92
CA ARG A 45 22.50 13.60 4.03
C ARG A 45 24.01 13.35 3.97
N GLU A 46 24.51 12.36 4.70
CA GLU A 46 25.92 11.98 4.68
C GLU A 46 26.36 11.52 3.28
N ALA A 47 25.58 10.66 2.63
CA ALA A 47 25.90 10.17 1.30
C ALA A 47 25.91 11.30 0.25
N ILE A 48 24.99 12.26 0.36
CA ILE A 48 24.97 13.45 -0.52
C ILE A 48 26.22 14.30 -0.28
N ALA A 49 26.61 14.54 0.97
CA ALA A 49 27.79 15.33 1.30
C ALA A 49 29.09 14.68 0.75
N GLN A 50 29.20 13.35 0.78
CA GLN A 50 30.40 12.64 0.32
C GLN A 50 30.46 12.44 -1.20
N LYS A 51 29.33 12.14 -1.86
CA LYS A 51 29.31 11.63 -3.24
C LYS A 51 28.48 12.49 -4.21
N GLY A 52 27.80 13.51 -3.71
CA GLY A 52 26.84 14.31 -4.47
C GLY A 52 25.50 13.61 -4.69
N LEU A 53 24.48 14.37 -5.06
CA LEU A 53 23.10 13.89 -5.18
C LEU A 53 22.93 12.77 -6.23
N ALA A 54 23.56 12.91 -7.40
CA ALA A 54 23.42 11.95 -8.50
C ALA A 54 23.88 10.54 -8.11
N LYS A 55 24.97 10.42 -7.34
CA LYS A 55 25.50 9.13 -6.87
C LYS A 55 24.76 8.58 -5.66
N SER A 56 23.94 9.39 -5.00
CA SER A 56 23.20 9.02 -3.77
C SER A 56 21.69 8.82 -3.99
N HIS A 57 21.20 9.02 -5.22
CA HIS A 57 19.78 8.92 -5.57
C HIS A 57 19.16 7.54 -5.25
N ILE A 58 19.89 6.43 -5.44
CA ILE A 58 19.38 5.09 -5.10
C ILE A 58 19.09 4.97 -3.60
N MET A 59 19.94 5.53 -2.75
CA MET A 59 19.75 5.52 -1.30
C MET A 59 18.54 6.36 -0.88
N LEU A 60 18.34 7.51 -1.53
CA LEU A 60 17.16 8.34 -1.31
C LEU A 60 15.87 7.59 -1.71
N LEU A 61 15.86 6.92 -2.86
CA LEU A 61 14.71 6.12 -3.29
C LEU A 61 14.41 4.97 -2.33
N ASP A 62 15.43 4.28 -1.83
CA ASP A 62 15.28 3.23 -0.82
C ASP A 62 14.71 3.79 0.50
N ALA A 63 15.17 4.96 0.95
CA ALA A 63 14.62 5.64 2.11
C ALA A 63 13.13 5.97 1.93
N LEU A 64 12.76 6.59 0.81
CA LEU A 64 11.37 6.91 0.48
C LEU A 64 10.50 5.66 0.34
N LEU A 65 11.03 4.59 -0.26
CA LEU A 65 10.35 3.31 -0.39
C LEU A 65 10.01 2.73 1.00
N LYS A 66 10.96 2.73 1.93
CA LYS A 66 10.76 2.24 3.30
C LYS A 66 9.70 3.06 4.04
N LEU A 67 9.74 4.39 3.94
CA LEU A 67 8.69 5.25 4.53
C LEU A 67 7.31 4.92 3.96
N ARG A 68 7.19 4.78 2.63
CA ARG A 68 5.93 4.39 1.97
C ARG A 68 5.43 3.00 2.41
N GLN A 69 6.34 2.07 2.66
CA GLN A 69 6.01 0.74 3.19
C GLN A 69 5.44 0.84 4.59
N VAL A 70 6.08 1.54 5.54
CA VAL A 70 5.55 1.74 6.91
C VAL A 70 4.17 2.36 6.89
N CYS A 71 3.92 3.36 6.02
CA CYS A 71 2.59 3.97 5.89
C CYS A 71 1.51 2.97 5.46
N CYS A 72 1.88 1.95 4.67
CA CYS A 72 0.94 0.94 4.18
C CYS A 72 0.70 -0.13 5.23
N ASP A 73 1.78 -0.72 5.75
CA ASP A 73 1.78 -1.65 6.87
C ASP A 73 3.23 -1.86 7.38
N PRO A 74 3.48 -1.80 8.70
CA PRO A 74 4.83 -2.04 9.26
C PRO A 74 5.51 -3.31 8.78
N GLN A 75 4.75 -4.41 8.59
CA GLN A 75 5.29 -5.71 8.19
C GLN A 75 5.90 -5.71 6.78
N LEU A 76 5.63 -4.68 5.97
CA LEU A 76 6.22 -4.53 4.64
C LEU A 76 7.71 -4.14 4.69
N VAL A 77 8.16 -3.57 5.81
CA VAL A 77 9.56 -3.17 5.97
C VAL A 77 10.36 -4.32 6.57
N LYS A 78 11.40 -4.75 5.86
CA LYS A 78 12.28 -5.85 6.28
C LYS A 78 13.33 -5.39 7.31
N ILE A 79 12.88 -4.95 8.49
CA ILE A 79 13.76 -4.63 9.62
C ILE A 79 13.23 -5.28 10.90
N GLU A 80 14.13 -5.66 11.82
CA GLU A 80 13.75 -6.37 13.05
C GLU A 80 12.79 -5.58 13.94
N MET A 81 12.95 -4.25 14.01
CA MET A 81 12.06 -3.38 14.79
C MET A 81 10.62 -3.39 14.26
N ALA A 82 10.43 -3.54 12.94
CA ALA A 82 9.11 -3.56 12.34
C ALA A 82 8.32 -4.83 12.70
N LYS A 83 9.01 -5.94 12.98
CA LYS A 83 8.37 -7.20 13.42
C LYS A 83 7.67 -7.07 14.78
N LYS A 84 7.98 -6.04 15.57
CA LYS A 84 7.38 -5.78 16.88
C LYS A 84 6.14 -4.89 16.80
N VAL A 85 5.82 -4.38 15.62
CA VAL A 85 4.67 -3.50 15.39
C VAL A 85 3.66 -4.26 14.55
N GLU A 86 2.61 -4.73 15.22
CA GLU A 86 1.51 -5.45 14.57
C GLU A 86 0.36 -4.51 14.17
N GLU A 87 0.28 -3.31 14.77
CA GLU A 87 -0.77 -2.35 14.44
C GLU A 87 -0.50 -1.67 13.10
N SER A 88 -1.55 -1.52 12.30
CA SER A 88 -1.50 -0.87 10.99
C SER A 88 -2.75 -0.02 10.78
N ALA A 89 -2.56 1.30 10.85
CA ALA A 89 -3.65 2.27 10.76
C ALA A 89 -4.45 2.18 9.45
N LYS A 90 -3.75 1.91 8.33
CA LYS A 90 -4.38 1.77 7.02
C LYS A 90 -5.11 0.44 6.87
N LEU A 91 -4.57 -0.63 7.46
CA LEU A 91 -5.23 -1.93 7.48
C LEU A 91 -6.52 -1.86 8.30
N GLN A 92 -6.48 -1.23 9.47
CA GLN A 92 -7.67 -1.06 10.31
C GLN A 92 -8.76 -0.26 9.57
N LEU A 93 -8.41 0.91 9.02
CA LEU A 93 -9.35 1.70 8.21
C LEU A 93 -9.93 0.90 7.04
N PHE A 94 -9.11 0.08 6.37
CA PHE A 94 -9.59 -0.79 5.31
C PHE A 94 -10.62 -1.81 5.82
N LEU A 95 -10.38 -2.46 6.95
CA LEU A 95 -11.30 -3.44 7.52
C LEU A 95 -12.63 -2.80 7.94
N ASP A 96 -12.58 -1.60 8.52
CA ASP A 96 -13.79 -0.85 8.91
C ASP A 96 -14.64 -0.51 7.66
N LEU A 97 -14.01 0.01 6.61
CA LEU A 97 -14.69 0.32 5.34
C LEU A 97 -15.20 -0.94 4.64
N LEU A 98 -14.44 -2.03 4.71
CA LEU A 98 -14.81 -3.30 4.11
C LEU A 98 -16.09 -3.83 4.74
N GLU A 99 -16.19 -3.80 6.07
CA GLU A 99 -17.37 -4.27 6.80
C GLU A 99 -18.63 -3.47 6.45
N GLU A 100 -18.52 -2.14 6.42
CA GLU A 100 -19.60 -1.24 5.99
C GLU A 100 -20.08 -1.59 4.58
N LEU A 101 -19.16 -1.63 3.61
CA LEU A 101 -19.50 -1.85 2.20
C LEU A 101 -20.04 -3.27 1.92
N LEU A 102 -19.59 -4.27 2.67
CA LEU A 102 -20.12 -5.63 2.57
C LEU A 102 -21.52 -5.75 3.16
N SER A 103 -21.83 -5.01 4.24
CA SER A 103 -23.19 -4.94 4.79
C SER A 103 -24.19 -4.35 3.79
N GLU A 104 -23.73 -3.46 2.91
CA GLU A 104 -24.49 -2.89 1.78
C GLU A 104 -24.47 -3.79 0.52
N ASN A 105 -23.92 -5.00 0.60
CA ASN A 105 -23.81 -5.97 -0.49
C ASN A 105 -23.08 -5.41 -1.73
N ARG A 106 -22.08 -4.55 -1.54
CA ARG A 106 -21.28 -3.97 -2.64
C ARG A 106 -20.13 -4.87 -3.05
N LYS A 107 -19.81 -4.84 -4.34
CA LYS A 107 -18.57 -5.44 -4.88
C LYS A 107 -17.42 -4.46 -4.75
N ILE A 108 -16.29 -4.93 -4.22
CA ILE A 108 -15.15 -4.09 -3.85
C ILE A 108 -13.92 -4.54 -4.63
N LEU A 109 -13.18 -3.58 -5.18
CA LEU A 109 -11.92 -3.81 -5.87
C LEU A 109 -10.80 -3.04 -5.17
N VAL A 110 -9.79 -3.76 -4.69
CA VAL A 110 -8.68 -3.20 -3.91
C VAL A 110 -7.39 -3.24 -4.73
N PHE A 111 -6.72 -2.11 -4.83
CA PHE A 111 -5.42 -1.97 -5.49
C PHE A 111 -4.32 -1.66 -4.49
N SER A 112 -3.14 -2.25 -4.70
CA SER A 112 -1.92 -1.88 -4.00
C SER A 112 -0.72 -2.02 -4.91
N GLN A 113 0.23 -1.08 -4.80
CA GLN A 113 1.53 -1.18 -5.48
C GLN A 113 2.44 -2.22 -4.83
N PHE A 114 2.16 -2.62 -3.58
CA PHE A 114 2.94 -3.63 -2.84
C PHE A 114 2.21 -4.98 -2.86
N THR A 115 2.77 -5.95 -3.58
CA THR A 115 2.19 -7.31 -3.66
C THR A 115 2.15 -8.02 -2.32
N SER A 116 3.07 -7.71 -1.41
CA SER A 116 3.08 -8.16 -0.02
C SER A 116 1.93 -7.57 0.79
N MET A 117 1.52 -6.32 0.54
CA MET A 117 0.31 -5.76 1.18
C MET A 117 -0.93 -6.55 0.79
N LEU A 118 -1.03 -6.97 -0.48
CA LEU A 118 -2.14 -7.84 -0.91
C LEU A 118 -2.10 -9.22 -0.24
N SER A 119 -0.95 -9.68 0.25
CA SER A 119 -0.88 -10.90 1.06
C SER A 119 -1.39 -10.65 2.48
N ILE A 120 -0.98 -9.55 3.12
CA ILE A 120 -1.50 -9.15 4.45
C ILE A 120 -3.03 -9.01 4.42
N LEU A 121 -3.57 -8.34 3.41
CA LEU A 121 -5.02 -8.20 3.25
C LEU A 121 -5.70 -9.56 3.08
N GLN A 122 -5.13 -10.45 2.26
CA GLN A 122 -5.64 -11.80 2.07
C GLN A 122 -5.72 -12.56 3.40
N ASP A 123 -4.66 -12.53 4.22
CA ASP A 123 -4.64 -13.22 5.51
C ASP A 123 -5.75 -12.70 6.44
N GLN A 124 -6.04 -11.40 6.42
CA GLN A 124 -7.15 -10.81 7.18
C GLN A 124 -8.52 -11.23 6.66
N LEU A 125 -8.71 -11.30 5.33
CA LEU A 125 -9.95 -11.75 4.73
C LEU A 125 -10.22 -13.23 5.05
N GLU A 126 -9.20 -14.07 5.02
CA GLU A 126 -9.29 -15.49 5.39
C GLU A 126 -9.68 -15.65 6.87
N ARG A 127 -9.03 -14.92 7.78
CA ARG A 127 -9.39 -14.93 9.22
C ARG A 127 -10.83 -14.51 9.49
N LYS A 128 -11.38 -13.61 8.67
CA LYS A 128 -12.76 -13.14 8.76
C LYS A 128 -13.75 -13.96 7.91
N ASN A 129 -13.30 -15.03 7.25
CA ASN A 129 -14.10 -15.85 6.33
C ASN A 129 -14.77 -15.06 5.19
N ILE A 130 -14.10 -14.02 4.69
CA ILE A 130 -14.58 -13.20 3.57
C ILE A 130 -14.06 -13.78 2.25
N SER A 131 -14.98 -14.10 1.34
CA SER A 131 -14.63 -14.59 0.00
C SER A 131 -13.98 -13.50 -0.85
N TYR A 132 -12.90 -13.84 -1.56
CA TYR A 132 -12.21 -12.90 -2.43
C TYR A 132 -11.58 -13.59 -3.64
N THR A 133 -11.17 -12.81 -4.64
CA THR A 133 -10.33 -13.26 -5.75
C THR A 133 -9.14 -12.33 -5.88
N LYS A 134 -7.97 -12.90 -6.16
CA LYS A 134 -6.71 -12.16 -6.22
C LYS A 134 -6.09 -12.26 -7.59
N LEU A 135 -5.82 -11.12 -8.21
CA LEU A 135 -5.06 -11.02 -9.45
C LEU A 135 -3.69 -10.39 -9.15
N LYS A 136 -2.61 -11.13 -9.41
CA LYS A 136 -1.26 -10.59 -9.45
C LYS A 136 -0.82 -10.61 -10.91
N ALA A 137 -0.38 -9.46 -11.44
CA ALA A 137 0.31 -9.42 -12.72
C ALA A 137 1.71 -10.05 -12.55
N LEU A 138 1.76 -11.38 -12.56
CA LEU A 138 3.00 -12.11 -12.74
C LEU A 138 3.13 -12.33 -14.25
N LEU A 139 4.20 -11.80 -14.86
CA LEU A 139 4.65 -12.25 -16.18
C LEU A 139 5.11 -13.71 -16.07
N LYS A 140 4.16 -14.64 -16.04
CA LYS A 140 4.37 -15.98 -16.58
C LYS A 140 3.56 -15.99 -17.85
N SER A 141 4.22 -15.75 -18.99
CA SER A 141 3.64 -16.07 -20.29
C SER A 141 3.00 -17.45 -20.20
N ALA A 142 1.73 -17.53 -20.59
CA ALA A 142 1.05 -18.79 -20.80
C ALA A 142 1.97 -19.70 -21.61
N LYS A 143 2.39 -20.82 -21.01
CA LYS A 143 2.86 -21.94 -21.81
C LYS A 143 1.62 -22.45 -22.57
N LYS A 144 1.82 -22.60 -23.88
CA LYS A 144 0.92 -23.12 -24.91
C LYS A 144 -0.14 -24.10 -24.42
#